data_AF-A0A226QSW1-F1
#
_entry.id   AF-A0A226QSW1-F1
#
_cell.length_a   1.000
_cell.length_b   1.000
_cell.length_c   1.000
_cell.angle_alpha   90.00
_cell.angle_beta   90.00
_cell.angle_gamma   90.00
#
_symmetry.space_group_name_H-M   'P 1'
#
loop_
_entity.id
_entity.type
_entity.pdbx_description
1 polymer ?
#
loop_
_entity_poly.entity_id
_entity_poly.type
_entity_poly.pdbx_seq_one_letter_code
_entity_poly.pdbx_strand_id
1 'polypeptide(L)'
;MKHNTKDKDKVLKWINEQFSFFQFDSDPVYKTTLYFKLDNPEYDPEIEVYVRKTTEEMEFGFEATQWDGYMPAPYPSIYPKYSTPLDSLRSLEEEEMKEKILELLMKTINSRKRQYRKCQFCGKRVAAEHRFDKSTCHRCASEHFGIVY
;
A
#
# COMPACT_ATOMS: atom_id res chain seq x y z
N MET A 1 15.42 -3.95 12.66
CA MET A 1 15.04 -3.02 11.58
C MET A 1 14.49 -1.77 12.25
N LYS A 2 15.18 -0.62 12.15
CA LYS A 2 14.64 0.65 12.69
C LYS A 2 13.44 1.04 11.83
N HIS A 3 12.23 0.95 12.38
CA HIS A 3 11.06 1.55 11.74
C HIS A 3 11.31 3.05 11.63
N ASN A 4 11.18 3.60 10.44
CA ASN A 4 11.34 5.03 10.19
C ASN A 4 10.22 5.76 10.95
N THR A 5 10.57 6.42 12.06
CA THR A 5 9.64 7.06 13.00
C THR A 5 8.68 8.02 12.30
N LYS A 6 9.16 8.74 11.28
CA LYS A 6 8.37 9.67 10.48
C LYS A 6 7.20 9.01 9.73
N ASP A 7 7.39 7.78 9.24
CA ASP A 7 6.32 7.07 8.52
C ASP A 7 5.24 6.62 9.50
N LYS A 8 5.65 6.16 10.69
CA LYS A 8 4.73 5.75 11.76
C LYS A 8 3.82 6.91 12.19
N ASP A 9 4.39 8.10 12.36
CA ASP A 9 3.62 9.29 12.78
C ASP A 9 2.60 9.72 11.72
N LYS A 10 2.98 9.68 10.43
CA LYS A 10 2.05 9.94 9.31
C LYS A 10 0.89 8.95 9.30
N VAL A 11 1.19 7.66 9.49
CA VAL A 11 0.17 6.61 9.50
C VAL A 11 -0.74 6.74 10.72
N LEU A 12 -0.20 6.99 11.91
CA LEU A 12 -1.00 7.17 13.12
C LEU A 12 -1.92 8.38 13.01
N LYS A 13 -1.41 9.51 12.49
CA LYS A 13 -2.23 10.70 12.21
C LYS A 13 -3.40 10.35 11.27
N TRP A 14 -3.12 9.65 10.17
CA TRP A 14 -4.14 9.24 9.23
C TRP A 14 -5.17 8.28 9.86
N ILE A 15 -4.74 7.32 10.69
CA ILE A 15 -5.66 6.42 11.42
C ILE A 15 -6.62 7.22 12.29
N ASN A 16 -6.11 8.23 13.02
CA ASN A 16 -6.95 9.08 13.87
C ASN A 16 -7.96 9.90 13.06
N GLU A 17 -7.55 10.43 11.90
CA GLU A 17 -8.44 11.17 11.00
C GLU A 17 -9.53 10.29 10.39
N GLN A 18 -9.24 9.00 10.18
CA GLN A 18 -10.15 8.02 9.60
C GLN A 18 -10.82 7.14 10.65
N PHE A 19 -10.74 7.47 11.95
CA PHE A 19 -11.06 6.49 12.99
C PHE A 19 -12.52 5.98 12.94
N SER A 20 -13.44 6.85 12.52
CA SER A 20 -14.85 6.49 12.30
C SER A 20 -15.06 5.38 11.28
N PHE A 21 -14.17 5.20 10.30
CA PHE A 21 -14.23 4.08 9.35
C PHE A 21 -13.97 2.74 10.05
N PHE A 22 -13.13 2.72 11.07
CA PHE A 22 -12.81 1.52 11.84
C PHE A 22 -13.87 1.18 12.87
N GLN A 23 -14.74 2.13 13.23
CA GLN A 23 -15.89 1.90 14.10
C GLN A 23 -16.93 0.98 13.42
N PHE A 24 -17.68 0.24 14.24
CA PHE A 24 -18.52 -0.88 13.81
C PHE A 24 -20.02 -0.57 13.82
N ASP A 25 -20.37 0.72 13.71
CA ASP A 25 -21.74 1.22 13.94
C ASP A 25 -22.76 0.86 12.84
N SER A 26 -22.32 0.20 11.76
CA SER A 26 -23.21 -0.32 10.73
C SER A 26 -22.76 -1.68 10.21
N ASP A 27 -23.75 -2.53 9.94
CA ASP A 27 -23.59 -3.80 9.24
C ASP A 27 -22.98 -3.51 7.85
N PRO A 28 -21.83 -4.10 7.49
CA PRO A 28 -21.20 -3.83 6.19
C PRO A 28 -22.05 -4.43 5.06
N VAL A 29 -23.04 -3.66 4.57
CA VAL A 29 -23.83 -4.04 3.39
C VAL A 29 -22.94 -4.04 2.12
N TYR A 30 -21.78 -3.35 2.15
CA TYR A 30 -20.85 -3.25 1.03
C TYR A 30 -19.38 -3.25 1.47
N LYS A 31 -18.50 -3.73 0.58
CA LYS A 31 -17.03 -3.58 0.74
C LYS A 31 -16.66 -2.10 0.65
N THR A 32 -16.05 -1.56 1.71
CA THR A 32 -15.57 -0.18 1.73
C THR A 32 -14.04 -0.17 1.85
N THR A 33 -13.38 0.66 1.05
CA THR A 33 -11.91 0.72 0.97
C THR A 33 -11.44 2.14 1.22
N LEU A 34 -10.46 2.30 2.12
CA LEU A 34 -9.68 3.51 2.29
C LEU A 34 -8.27 3.30 1.76
N TYR A 35 -7.70 4.36 1.20
CA TYR A 35 -6.34 4.37 0.66
C TYR A 35 -5.46 5.32 1.48
N PHE A 36 -4.25 4.87 1.78
CA PHE A 36 -3.20 5.67 2.39
C PHE A 36 -2.02 5.77 1.44
N LYS A 37 -1.67 7.01 1.10
CA LYS A 37 -0.49 7.34 0.29
C LYS A 37 0.63 7.84 1.17
N LEU A 38 1.80 7.22 1.01
CA LEU A 38 3.01 7.71 1.63
C LEU A 38 3.73 8.66 0.68
N ASP A 39 3.55 9.95 0.94
CA ASP A 39 4.30 11.02 0.29
C ASP A 39 5.80 10.93 0.68
N ASN A 40 6.59 10.42 -0.26
CA ASN A 40 8.03 10.39 -0.21
C ASN A 40 8.60 10.45 -1.66
N PRO A 41 9.29 11.54 -2.04
CA PRO A 41 9.74 11.77 -3.41
C PRO A 41 10.83 10.78 -3.89
N GLU A 42 11.40 9.98 -2.98
CA GLU A 42 12.31 8.91 -3.37
C GLU A 42 11.61 7.75 -4.10
N TYR A 43 10.29 7.61 -3.96
CA TYR A 43 9.50 6.50 -4.51
C TYR A 43 8.68 6.95 -5.73
N ASP A 44 8.73 6.16 -6.80
CA ASP A 44 8.00 6.44 -8.04
C ASP A 44 7.43 5.13 -8.64
N PRO A 45 6.09 4.95 -8.65
CA PRO A 45 5.09 5.83 -8.06
C PRO A 45 5.18 5.85 -6.52
N GLU A 46 4.47 6.79 -5.90
CA GLU A 46 4.29 6.82 -4.44
C GLU A 46 3.80 5.47 -3.90
N ILE A 47 4.13 5.19 -2.64
CA ILE A 47 3.63 3.97 -2.00
C ILE A 47 2.20 4.21 -1.55
N GLU A 48 1.28 3.54 -2.23
CA GLU A 48 -0.12 3.48 -1.84
C GLU A 48 -0.45 2.09 -1.29
N VAL A 49 -1.19 2.08 -0.18
CA VAL A 49 -1.73 0.87 0.45
C VAL A 49 -3.20 1.10 0.77
N TYR A 50 -3.98 0.04 0.88
CA TYR A 50 -5.38 0.13 1.26
C TYR A 50 -5.67 -0.55 2.59
N VAL A 51 -6.74 -0.08 3.23
CA VAL A 51 -7.48 -0.82 4.25
C VAL A 51 -8.89 -1.03 3.74
N ARG A 52 -9.34 -2.28 3.67
CA ARG A 52 -10.64 -2.65 3.15
C ARG A 52 -11.44 -3.39 4.22
N LYS A 53 -12.62 -2.89 4.52
CA LYS A 53 -13.59 -3.54 5.40
C LYS A 53 -14.49 -4.43 4.54
N THR A 54 -14.49 -5.73 4.81
CA THR A 54 -15.42 -6.71 4.23
C THR A 54 -16.53 -7.02 5.24
N THR A 55 -17.34 -8.05 4.97
CA THR A 55 -18.38 -8.49 5.90
C THR A 55 -17.83 -9.12 7.17
N GLU A 56 -16.67 -9.78 7.06
CA GLU A 56 -16.10 -10.62 8.13
C GLU A 56 -14.74 -10.12 8.60
N GLU A 57 -13.99 -9.44 7.72
CA GLU A 57 -12.58 -9.11 7.96
C GLU A 57 -12.24 -7.66 7.61
N MET A 58 -11.17 -7.16 8.23
CA MET A 58 -10.46 -5.97 7.80
C MET A 58 -9.17 -6.39 7.10
N GLU A 59 -9.09 -6.11 5.81
CA GLU A 59 -7.97 -6.46 4.94
C GLU A 59 -7.03 -5.28 4.72
N PHE A 60 -5.74 -5.56 4.67
CA PHE A 60 -4.67 -4.60 4.43
C PHE A 60 -3.86 -5.07 3.23
N GLY A 61 -3.66 -4.21 2.24
CA GLY A 61 -2.95 -4.59 1.03
C GLY A 61 -2.50 -3.41 0.20
N PHE A 62 -2.21 -3.67 -1.07
CA PHE A 62 -1.95 -2.63 -2.06
C PHE A 62 -2.47 -3.07 -3.42
N GLU A 63 -2.61 -2.09 -4.31
CA GLU A 63 -2.90 -2.31 -5.72
C GLU A 63 -1.61 -2.12 -6.52
N ALA A 64 -1.45 -2.90 -7.58
CA ALA A 64 -0.31 -2.78 -8.47
C ALA A 64 -0.74 -2.98 -9.92
N THR A 65 -0.12 -2.21 -10.82
CA THR A 65 -0.31 -2.37 -12.25
C THR A 65 0.09 -3.78 -12.67
N GLN A 66 -0.78 -4.44 -13.42
CA GLN A 66 -0.48 -5.70 -14.05
C GLN A 66 -0.15 -5.45 -15.52
N TRP A 67 0.87 -6.16 -16.03
CA TRP A 67 1.22 -6.16 -17.44
C TRP A 67 0.88 -7.53 -18.01
N ASP A 68 -0.18 -7.58 -18.80
CA ASP A 68 -0.67 -8.72 -19.57
C ASP A 68 -0.25 -8.65 -21.05
N GLY A 69 0.56 -7.65 -21.39
CA GLY A 69 1.17 -7.47 -22.70
C GLY A 69 2.00 -6.18 -22.75
N TYR A 70 2.01 -5.56 -23.93
CA TYR A 70 2.64 -4.26 -24.15
C TYR A 70 1.85 -3.13 -23.45
N MET A 71 0.53 -3.28 -23.34
CA MET A 71 -0.32 -2.41 -22.53
C MET A 71 -0.51 -2.96 -21.12
N PRO A 72 -0.64 -2.08 -20.11
CA PRO A 72 -1.07 -2.49 -18.79
C PRO A 72 -2.54 -2.92 -18.82
N ALA A 73 -2.89 -3.86 -17.94
CA ALA A 73 -4.27 -4.28 -17.74
C ALA A 73 -5.15 -3.06 -17.37
N PRO A 74 -6.41 -3.02 -17.82
CA PRO A 74 -7.30 -1.86 -17.60
C PRO A 74 -7.61 -1.60 -16.13
N TYR A 75 -7.43 -2.60 -15.27
CA TYR A 75 -7.64 -2.51 -13.83
C TYR A 75 -6.41 -3.03 -13.09
N PRO A 76 -6.00 -2.38 -11.99
CA PRO A 76 -4.89 -2.87 -11.18
C PRO A 76 -5.25 -4.19 -10.50
N SER A 77 -4.24 -5.02 -10.29
CA SER A 77 -4.36 -6.22 -9.48
C SER A 77 -4.35 -5.87 -8.00
N ILE A 78 -5.22 -6.52 -7.23
CA ILE A 78 -5.37 -6.34 -5.79
C ILE A 78 -4.50 -7.38 -5.07
N TYR A 79 -3.62 -6.93 -4.18
CA TYR A 79 -2.73 -7.81 -3.40
C TYR A 79 -3.00 -7.68 -1.90
N PRO A 80 -3.91 -8.49 -1.32
CA PRO A 80 -4.07 -8.60 0.13
C PRO A 80 -2.76 -9.09 0.77
N LYS A 81 -2.39 -8.53 1.92
CA LYS A 81 -1.18 -8.91 2.66
C LYS A 81 -1.46 -9.39 4.07
N TYR A 82 -2.38 -8.73 4.75
CA TYR A 82 -2.80 -9.12 6.09
C TYR A 82 -4.31 -8.94 6.19
N SER A 83 -4.95 -9.77 7.00
CA SER A 83 -6.33 -9.57 7.40
C SER A 83 -6.49 -9.84 8.89
N THR A 84 -7.55 -9.30 9.46
CA THR A 84 -7.95 -9.57 10.84
C THR A 84 -9.48 -9.67 10.88
N PRO A 85 -10.05 -10.65 11.60
CA PRO A 85 -11.49 -10.72 11.79
C PRO A 85 -12.03 -9.45 12.44
N LEU A 86 -13.17 -8.95 11.98
CA LEU A 86 -13.79 -7.74 12.54
C LEU A 86 -14.19 -7.95 14.00
N ASP A 87 -14.67 -9.14 14.36
CA ASP A 87 -15.03 -9.46 15.74
C ASP A 87 -13.84 -9.41 16.70
N SER A 88 -12.64 -9.77 16.22
CA SER A 88 -11.41 -9.63 17.01
C SER A 88 -11.01 -8.18 17.23
N LEU A 89 -11.37 -7.28 16.31
CA LEU A 89 -11.15 -5.83 16.50
C LEU A 89 -12.22 -5.23 17.41
N ARG A 90 -13.48 -5.65 17.28
CA ARG A 90 -14.62 -5.18 18.12
C ARG A 90 -14.41 -5.43 19.61
N SER A 91 -13.69 -6.48 19.98
CA SER A 91 -13.40 -6.82 21.36
C SER A 91 -12.28 -5.99 21.99
N LEU A 92 -11.61 -5.13 21.22
CA LEU A 92 -10.50 -4.31 21.69
C LEU A 92 -10.98 -2.92 22.13
N GLU A 93 -10.30 -2.36 23.12
CA GLU A 93 -10.43 -0.95 23.45
C GLU A 93 -9.92 -0.07 22.29
N GLU A 94 -10.38 1.17 22.21
CA GLU A 94 -10.08 2.09 21.11
C GLU A 94 -8.57 2.21 20.83
N GLU A 95 -7.75 2.39 21.87
CA GLU A 95 -6.31 2.53 21.72
C GLU A 95 -5.64 1.24 21.25
N GLU A 96 -6.07 0.08 21.75
CA GLU A 96 -5.56 -1.22 21.30
C GLU A 96 -5.93 -1.50 19.84
N MET A 97 -7.13 -1.09 19.42
CA MET A 97 -7.57 -1.18 18.03
C MET A 97 -6.71 -0.31 17.12
N LYS A 98 -6.44 0.95 17.50
CA LYS A 98 -5.55 1.86 16.74
C LYS A 98 -4.15 1.28 16.63
N GLU A 99 -3.59 0.76 17.71
CA GLU A 99 -2.29 0.10 17.71
C GLU A 99 -2.26 -1.10 16.77
N LYS A 100 -3.32 -1.91 16.76
CA LYS A 100 -3.43 -3.08 15.89
C LYS A 100 -3.49 -2.68 14.41
N ILE A 101 -4.31 -1.70 14.07
CA ILE A 101 -4.43 -1.16 12.71
C ILE A 101 -3.10 -0.57 12.26
N LEU A 102 -2.45 0.22 13.13
CA LEU A 102 -1.13 0.78 12.88
C LEU A 102 -0.08 -0.30 12.60
N GLU A 103 -0.07 -1.37 13.40
CA GLU A 103 0.83 -2.51 13.23
C GLU A 103 0.67 -3.15 11.84
N LEU A 104 -0.57 -3.49 11.47
CA LEU A 104 -0.89 -4.16 10.21
C LEU A 104 -0.62 -3.27 9.00
N LEU A 105 -0.99 -1.99 9.07
CA LEU A 105 -0.75 -1.02 8.01
C LEU A 105 0.75 -0.77 7.82
N MET A 106 1.51 -0.63 8.91
CA MET A 106 2.97 -0.49 8.85
C MET A 106 3.65 -1.74 8.28
N LYS A 107 3.20 -2.94 8.65
CA LYS A 107 3.68 -4.20 8.03
C LYS A 107 3.40 -4.20 6.51
N THR A 108 2.22 -3.77 6.09
CA THR A 108 1.83 -3.66 4.67
C THR A 108 2.71 -2.67 3.91
N ILE A 109 2.89 -1.45 4.45
CA ILE A 109 3.77 -0.42 3.88
C ILE A 109 5.21 -0.94 3.75
N ASN A 110 5.73 -1.59 4.80
CA ASN A 110 7.10 -2.13 4.77
C ASN A 110 7.24 -3.28 3.76
N SER A 111 6.23 -4.14 3.64
CA SER A 111 6.18 -5.19 2.62
C SER A 111 6.22 -4.59 1.22
N ARG A 112 5.41 -3.55 0.97
CA ARG A 112 5.37 -2.84 -0.32
C ARG A 112 6.70 -2.13 -0.61
N LYS A 113 7.27 -1.40 0.35
CA LYS A 113 8.61 -0.75 0.25
C LYS A 113 9.71 -1.70 -0.21
N ARG A 114 9.70 -2.96 0.25
CA ARG A 114 10.71 -3.96 -0.11
C ARG A 114 10.64 -4.39 -1.57
N GLN A 115 9.56 -4.11 -2.30
CA GLN A 115 9.46 -4.42 -3.73
C GLN A 115 10.09 -3.33 -4.61
N TYR A 116 10.32 -2.15 -4.05
CA TYR A 116 10.93 -1.04 -4.77
C TYR A 116 12.44 -1.21 -4.86
N ARG A 117 13.01 -0.88 -6.03
CA ARG A 117 14.46 -0.92 -6.29
C ARG A 117 14.92 0.37 -6.92
N LYS A 118 16.15 0.79 -6.61
CA LYS A 118 16.73 2.04 -7.12
C LYS A 118 17.01 1.90 -8.61
N CYS A 119 16.51 2.84 -9.41
CA CYS A 119 16.87 2.98 -10.82
C CYS A 119 18.30 3.51 -10.94
N GLN A 120 19.11 2.90 -11.80
CA GLN A 120 20.50 3.28 -12.03
C GLN A 120 20.65 4.66 -12.70
N PHE A 121 19.64 5.10 -13.46
CA PHE A 121 19.67 6.37 -14.19
C PHE A 121 19.05 7.52 -13.39
N CYS A 122 17.76 7.41 -13.03
CA CYS A 122 17.07 8.51 -12.33
C CYS A 122 17.24 8.49 -10.80
N GLY A 123 17.85 7.44 -10.24
CA GLY A 123 18.09 7.32 -8.80
C GLY A 123 16.84 7.09 -7.93
N LYS A 124 15.64 7.15 -8.51
CA LYS A 124 14.37 6.89 -7.79
C LYS A 124 14.21 5.42 -7.46
N ARG A 125 13.51 5.11 -6.38
CA ARG A 125 13.05 3.77 -6.04
C ARG A 125 11.76 3.49 -6.80
N VAL A 126 11.75 2.43 -7.59
CA VAL A 126 10.64 2.11 -8.50
C VAL A 126 10.04 0.75 -8.19
N ALA A 127 8.71 0.67 -8.18
CA ALA A 127 7.96 -0.55 -7.93
C ALA A 127 8.27 -1.63 -8.98
N ALA A 128 8.03 -2.90 -8.67
CA ALA A 128 8.41 -4.00 -9.56
C ALA A 128 7.72 -3.92 -10.93
N GLU A 129 6.44 -3.57 -10.93
CA GLU A 129 5.61 -3.40 -12.11
C GLU A 129 5.96 -2.16 -12.97
N HIS A 130 6.80 -1.25 -12.49
CA HIS A 130 7.26 -0.10 -13.29
C HIS A 130 8.74 -0.20 -13.68
N ARG A 131 9.30 -1.42 -13.56
CA ARG A 131 10.70 -1.71 -13.86
C ARG A 131 10.84 -2.62 -15.07
N PHE A 132 11.75 -2.22 -15.96
CA PHE A 132 12.15 -2.99 -17.12
C PHE A 132 13.00 -4.19 -16.70
N ASP A 133 13.94 -3.95 -15.79
CA ASP A 133 14.86 -4.95 -15.27
C ASP A 133 15.11 -4.75 -13.76
N LYS A 134 16.15 -5.39 -13.21
CA LYS A 134 16.47 -5.31 -11.78
C LYS A 134 16.86 -3.89 -11.31
N SER A 135 17.36 -3.05 -12.20
CA SER A 135 17.98 -1.75 -11.94
C SER A 135 17.47 -0.60 -12.81
N THR A 136 16.54 -0.82 -13.75
CA THR A 136 16.07 0.20 -14.70
C THR A 136 14.55 0.34 -14.65
N CYS A 137 14.03 1.56 -14.55
CA CYS A 137 12.60 1.83 -14.68
C CYS A 137 12.16 1.92 -16.14
N HIS A 138 10.86 1.72 -16.43
CA HIS A 138 10.33 1.78 -17.81
C HIS A 138 10.69 3.08 -18.52
N ARG A 139 10.50 4.22 -17.86
CA ARG A 139 10.84 5.53 -18.41
C ARG A 139 12.31 5.63 -18.85
N CYS A 140 13.24 5.26 -17.97
CA CYS A 140 14.67 5.32 -18.30
C CYS A 140 15.07 4.26 -19.33
N ALA A 141 14.40 3.11 -19.38
CA ALA A 141 14.61 2.14 -20.45
C ALA A 141 14.19 2.69 -21.82
N SER A 142 13.07 3.41 -21.89
CA SER A 142 12.68 4.12 -23.11
C SER A 142 13.69 5.21 -23.49
N GLU A 143 14.13 6.03 -22.53
CA GLU A 143 15.06 7.14 -22.77
C GLU A 143 16.48 6.69 -23.17
N HIS A 144 17.02 5.62 -22.56
CA HIS A 144 18.42 5.21 -22.75
C HIS A 144 18.60 3.99 -23.68
N PHE A 145 17.59 3.12 -23.79
CA PHE A 145 17.69 1.89 -24.57
C PHE A 145 16.70 1.85 -25.75
N GLY A 146 15.82 2.86 -25.90
CA GLY A 146 14.83 2.91 -26.97
C GLY A 146 13.71 1.88 -26.85
N ILE A 147 13.42 1.39 -25.64
CA ILE A 147 12.34 0.43 -25.39
C ILE A 147 10.98 1.12 -25.50
N VAL A 148 10.04 0.47 -26.19
CA VAL A 148 8.64 0.91 -26.34
C VAL A 148 7.74 -0.11 -25.65
N TYR A 149 6.78 0.39 -24.87
CA TYR A 149 5.74 -0.38 -24.16
C TYR A 149 4.39 -0.06 -24.80
#